data_AF-Q72PZ4-F1
#
_entry.id   AF-Q72PZ4-F1
#
_cell.length_a   1.000
_cell.length_b   1.000
_cell.length_c   1.000
_cell.angle_alpha   90.00
_cell.angle_beta   90.00
_cell.angle_gamma   90.00
#
_symmetry.space_group_name_H-M   'P 1'
#
loop_
_entity.id
_entity.type
_entity.pdbx_description
1 polymer ?
#
loop_
_entity_poly.entity_id
_entity_poly.type
_entity_poly.pdbx_seq_one_letter_code
_entity_poly.pdbx_strand_id
1 'polypeptide(L)'
;MITMTDIQIEFPEKYHFSTELSIRKTDLALDIHVSFASILDLVMEAHLQFFQYLGFSVTDIYGKSIIFANAGILYQGELLYKDQVKIDVVLDNLGEKSFDLTFRLSKDQRKEKVALIKIRVLFFDYSIRRVVSVPEGFRKIFTEERIPVYTSSQTEMVQETSSVQSKSFDKLEVLRFAHGLTLKLYRIGNKTEVIKEHSSLLEHIRSVSILLPVRIAGAWGSRILSEKIKNILKAKVHLEELRYLLVLLQDLKIDSIESELSDLEIINKHLKKYLARVRNGKTRKLN
;
A
#
# COMPACT_ATOMS: atom_id res chain seq x y z
N MET A 1 23.47 -11.82 -37.44
CA MET A 1 22.26 -10.99 -37.23
C MET A 1 21.48 -11.60 -36.08
N ILE A 2 21.46 -10.97 -34.91
CA ILE A 2 20.55 -11.35 -33.84
C ILE A 2 19.24 -10.66 -34.17
N THR A 3 18.24 -11.43 -34.60
CA THR A 3 16.86 -10.95 -34.69
C THR A 3 16.37 -10.74 -33.26
N MET A 4 16.46 -9.52 -32.74
CA MET A 4 15.72 -9.16 -31.53
C MET A 4 14.23 -9.31 -31.85
N THR A 5 13.60 -10.29 -31.19
CA THR A 5 12.15 -10.45 -31.26
C THR A 5 11.56 -9.35 -30.40
N ASP A 6 10.96 -8.33 -31.01
CA ASP A 6 10.33 -7.24 -30.26
C ASP A 6 9.20 -7.81 -29.40
N ILE A 7 9.31 -7.63 -28.08
CA ILE A 7 8.24 -7.95 -27.15
C ILE A 7 7.14 -6.90 -27.37
N GLN A 8 6.04 -7.26 -28.02
CA GLN A 8 4.90 -6.36 -28.18
C GLN A 8 3.92 -6.54 -27.02
N ILE A 9 3.81 -5.53 -26.17
CA ILE A 9 2.82 -5.45 -25.11
C ILE A 9 1.92 -4.26 -25.40
N GLU A 10 0.65 -4.55 -25.64
CA GLU A 10 -0.38 -3.52 -25.77
C GLU A 10 -1.18 -3.44 -24.48
N PHE A 11 -1.52 -2.20 -24.08
CA PHE A 11 -2.38 -1.96 -22.94
C PHE A 11 -3.79 -1.60 -23.43
N PRO A 12 -4.84 -2.33 -23.00
CA PRO A 12 -6.22 -2.04 -23.41
C PRO A 12 -6.66 -0.62 -23.03
N GLU A 13 -7.58 -0.03 -23.80
CA GLU A 13 -8.12 1.31 -23.49
C GLU A 13 -8.79 1.39 -22.11
N LYS A 14 -9.32 0.25 -21.69
CA LYS A 14 -10.08 0.04 -20.47
C LYS A 14 -9.26 -0.68 -19.41
N TYR A 15 -9.43 -0.27 -18.16
CA TYR A 15 -8.77 -0.87 -17.01
C TYR A 15 -9.74 -1.15 -15.86
N HIS A 16 -9.38 -2.08 -14.99
CA HIS A 16 -10.23 -2.52 -13.86
C HIS A 16 -9.86 -1.81 -12.55
N PHE A 17 -8.62 -1.36 -12.43
CA PHE A 17 -8.11 -0.75 -11.22
C PHE A 17 -6.97 0.23 -11.52
N SER A 18 -6.83 1.26 -10.69
CA SER A 18 -5.74 2.23 -10.77
C SER A 18 -5.30 2.60 -9.37
N THR A 19 -3.99 2.75 -9.17
CA THR A 19 -3.40 3.24 -7.93
C THR A 19 -2.28 4.23 -8.22
N GLU A 20 -1.91 5.02 -7.23
CA GLU A 20 -0.83 5.99 -7.32
C GLU A 20 0.18 5.74 -6.20
N LEU A 21 1.45 5.60 -6.57
CA LEU A 21 2.55 5.33 -5.65
C LEU A 21 3.59 6.45 -5.76
N SER A 22 4.07 6.93 -4.61
CA SER A 22 5.14 7.92 -4.56
C SER A 22 6.51 7.22 -4.57
N ILE A 23 7.42 7.68 -5.42
CA ILE A 23 8.78 7.16 -5.52
C ILE A 23 9.62 7.59 -4.33
N ARG A 24 10.19 6.61 -3.63
CA ARG A 24 11.01 6.76 -2.43
C ARG A 24 12.48 6.73 -2.79
N LYS A 25 13.34 7.25 -1.90
CA LYS A 25 14.79 7.17 -2.06
C LYS A 25 15.31 5.73 -2.27
N THR A 26 14.68 4.76 -1.61
CA THR A 26 15.04 3.34 -1.72
C THR A 26 14.75 2.73 -3.08
N ASP A 27 13.94 3.38 -3.91
CA ASP A 27 13.54 2.86 -5.21
C ASP A 27 14.57 3.21 -6.30
N LEU A 28 15.47 4.18 -6.03
CA LEU A 28 16.47 4.66 -6.97
C LEU A 28 17.68 3.72 -7.09
N ALA A 29 18.22 3.63 -8.31
CA ALA A 29 19.56 3.16 -8.59
C ALA A 29 20.53 4.35 -8.58
N LEU A 30 21.61 4.24 -7.80
CA LEU A 30 22.71 5.22 -7.71
C LEU A 30 22.23 6.66 -7.38
N ASP A 31 21.08 6.81 -6.72
CA ASP A 31 20.43 8.10 -6.43
C ASP A 31 20.06 8.94 -7.68
N ILE A 32 19.95 8.32 -8.87
CA ILE A 32 19.64 9.03 -10.13
C ILE A 32 18.18 8.80 -10.54
N HIS A 33 17.80 7.57 -10.87
CA HIS A 33 16.46 7.19 -11.33
C HIS A 33 16.04 5.85 -10.74
N VAL A 34 14.75 5.52 -10.78
CA VAL A 34 14.22 4.24 -10.30
C VAL A 34 14.88 3.06 -11.01
N SER A 35 15.35 2.08 -10.25
CA SER A 35 16.01 0.90 -10.81
C SER A 35 15.03 0.05 -11.64
N PHE A 36 15.54 -0.69 -12.64
CA PHE A 36 14.71 -1.61 -13.42
C PHE A 36 14.04 -2.68 -12.52
N ALA A 37 14.69 -3.11 -11.44
CA ALA A 37 14.11 -4.06 -10.49
C ALA A 37 13.00 -3.43 -9.65
N SER A 38 13.19 -2.18 -9.21
CA SER A 38 12.20 -1.43 -8.43
C SER A 38 10.88 -1.22 -9.18
N ILE A 39 10.92 -1.18 -10.52
CA ILE A 39 9.68 -1.17 -11.34
C ILE A 39 8.84 -2.41 -11.07
N LEU A 40 9.45 -3.59 -10.92
CA LEU A 40 8.71 -4.81 -10.58
C LEU A 40 8.17 -4.75 -9.15
N ASP A 41 8.90 -4.18 -8.19
CA ASP A 41 8.39 -3.99 -6.83
C ASP A 41 7.14 -3.10 -6.80
N LEU A 42 7.11 -2.03 -7.61
CA LEU A 42 5.93 -1.18 -7.80
C LEU A 42 4.76 -1.96 -8.41
N VAL A 43 5.03 -2.81 -9.41
CA VAL A 43 4.02 -3.70 -10.02
C VAL A 43 3.49 -4.70 -9.00
N MET A 44 4.35 -5.23 -8.12
CA MET A 44 3.95 -6.16 -7.06
C MET A 44 3.04 -5.50 -6.03
N GLU A 45 3.31 -4.26 -5.65
CA GLU A 45 2.43 -3.50 -4.76
C GLU A 45 1.07 -3.22 -5.44
N ALA A 46 1.06 -2.80 -6.72
CA ALA A 46 -0.17 -2.59 -7.48
C ALA A 46 -0.99 -3.88 -7.64
N HIS A 47 -0.33 -5.01 -7.90
CA HIS A 47 -0.92 -6.34 -7.94
C HIS A 47 -1.61 -6.69 -6.63
N LEU A 48 -0.93 -6.50 -5.49
CA LEU A 48 -1.52 -6.76 -4.17
C LEU A 48 -2.74 -5.88 -3.92
N GLN A 49 -2.65 -4.58 -4.23
CA GLN A 49 -3.75 -3.64 -4.06
C GLN A 49 -4.95 -3.98 -4.97
N PHE A 50 -4.71 -4.46 -6.19
CA PHE A 50 -5.77 -4.88 -7.10
C PHE A 50 -6.57 -6.07 -6.56
N PHE A 51 -5.90 -7.13 -6.08
CA PHE A 51 -6.61 -8.27 -5.49
C PHE A 51 -7.33 -7.89 -4.20
N GLN A 52 -6.76 -6.99 -3.40
CA GLN A 52 -7.43 -6.44 -2.22
C GLN A 52 -8.70 -5.66 -2.58
N TYR A 53 -8.65 -4.87 -3.66
CA TYR A 53 -9.82 -4.16 -4.19
C TYR A 53 -10.93 -5.13 -4.61
N LEU A 54 -10.58 -6.28 -5.20
CA LEU A 54 -11.52 -7.36 -5.51
C LEU A 54 -12.00 -8.16 -4.28
N GLY A 55 -11.51 -7.83 -3.08
CA GLY A 55 -11.89 -8.50 -1.84
C GLY A 55 -11.10 -9.77 -1.51
N PHE A 56 -9.98 -10.01 -2.19
CA PHE A 56 -9.15 -11.21 -2.05
C PHE A 56 -7.77 -10.94 -1.45
N SER A 57 -7.16 -12.00 -0.91
CA SER A 57 -5.72 -12.10 -0.72
C SER A 57 -5.13 -12.89 -1.89
N VAL A 58 -3.95 -12.55 -2.38
CA VAL A 58 -3.29 -13.32 -3.47
C VAL A 58 -2.90 -14.75 -3.04
N THR A 59 -2.89 -15.01 -1.74
CA THR A 59 -2.69 -16.33 -1.13
C THR A 59 -4.00 -17.05 -0.80
N ASP A 60 -5.15 -16.39 -0.98
CA ASP A 60 -6.47 -16.93 -0.66
C ASP A 60 -7.55 -16.27 -1.53
N ILE A 61 -7.73 -16.87 -2.69
CA ILE A 61 -8.78 -16.58 -3.67
C ILE A 61 -9.63 -17.84 -3.74
N TYR A 62 -10.73 -17.87 -2.98
CA TYR A 62 -11.57 -19.07 -2.80
C TYR A 62 -10.74 -20.29 -2.36
N GLY A 63 -9.81 -20.11 -1.43
CA GLY A 63 -8.96 -21.18 -0.89
C GLY A 63 -7.79 -21.58 -1.80
N LYS A 64 -7.54 -20.86 -2.90
CA LYS A 64 -6.42 -21.09 -3.83
C LYS A 64 -5.48 -19.87 -3.85
N SER A 65 -4.21 -20.09 -4.15
CA SER A 65 -3.22 -19.02 -4.34
C SER A 65 -2.98 -18.77 -5.82
N ILE A 66 -2.23 -17.72 -6.13
CA ILE A 66 -1.70 -17.47 -7.49
C ILE A 66 -0.17 -17.45 -7.51
N ILE A 67 0.39 -17.83 -8.66
CA ILE A 67 1.83 -17.77 -8.97
C ILE A 67 2.05 -17.16 -10.35
N PHE A 68 3.22 -16.57 -10.57
CA PHE A 68 3.60 -16.04 -11.89
C PHE A 68 4.31 -17.09 -12.73
N ALA A 69 3.88 -17.24 -13.97
CA ALA A 69 4.44 -18.20 -14.92
C ALA A 69 5.48 -17.56 -15.83
N ASN A 70 5.21 -16.35 -16.32
CA ASN A 70 6.14 -15.54 -17.10
C ASN A 70 5.77 -14.04 -17.00
N ALA A 71 6.68 -13.18 -17.43
CA ALA A 71 6.45 -11.75 -17.54
C ALA A 71 7.18 -11.18 -18.76
N GLY A 72 6.54 -10.23 -19.44
CA GLY A 72 7.16 -9.34 -20.41
C GLY A 72 7.12 -7.92 -19.88
N ILE A 73 8.18 -7.15 -20.12
CA ILE A 73 8.32 -5.76 -19.66
C ILE A 73 8.83 -4.90 -20.81
N LEU A 74 8.20 -3.75 -21.01
CA LEU A 74 8.67 -2.67 -21.86
C LEU A 74 8.93 -1.43 -21.01
N TYR A 75 10.17 -0.97 -20.99
CA TYR A 75 10.57 0.30 -20.37
C TYR A 75 10.49 1.41 -21.42
N GLN A 76 9.76 2.49 -21.10
CA GLN A 76 9.42 3.56 -22.04
C GLN A 76 9.82 4.95 -21.54
N GLY A 77 10.08 5.10 -20.24
CA GLY A 77 10.48 6.35 -19.62
C GLY A 77 11.04 6.13 -18.22
N GLU A 78 11.52 7.20 -17.60
CA GLU A 78 12.14 7.18 -16.28
C GLU A 78 11.22 7.71 -15.18
N LEU A 79 11.47 7.22 -13.96
CA LEU A 79 10.89 7.73 -12.73
C LEU A 79 12.00 8.29 -11.84
N LEU A 80 11.74 9.43 -11.22
CA LEU A 80 12.67 10.14 -10.36
C LEU A 80 12.15 10.20 -8.92
N TYR A 81 13.02 10.57 -7.99
CA TYR A 81 12.64 10.76 -6.59
C TYR A 81 11.47 11.74 -6.46
N LYS A 82 10.45 11.37 -5.65
CA LYS A 82 9.19 12.10 -5.44
C LYS A 82 8.21 12.14 -6.62
N ASP A 83 8.52 11.50 -7.75
CA ASP A 83 7.50 11.29 -8.79
C ASP A 83 6.30 10.54 -8.19
N GLN A 84 5.11 10.86 -8.70
CA GLN A 84 3.90 10.07 -8.46
C GLN A 84 3.69 9.18 -9.69
N VAL A 85 3.88 7.88 -9.52
CA VAL A 85 3.60 6.91 -10.57
C VAL A 85 2.17 6.42 -10.43
N LYS A 86 1.41 6.59 -11.50
CA LYS A 86 0.09 6.01 -11.67
C LYS A 86 0.20 4.66 -12.36
N ILE A 87 -0.40 3.64 -11.73
CA ILE A 87 -0.35 2.25 -12.19
C ILE A 87 -1.76 1.77 -12.47
N ASP A 88 -2.05 1.51 -13.73
CA ASP A 88 -3.31 0.91 -14.18
C ASP A 88 -3.18 -0.58 -14.33
N VAL A 89 -4.23 -1.32 -13.95
CA VAL A 89 -4.23 -2.78 -13.95
C VAL A 89 -5.41 -3.30 -14.77
N VAL A 90 -5.10 -4.24 -15.65
CA VAL A 90 -6.07 -5.04 -16.41
C VAL A 90 -5.86 -6.50 -16.06
N LEU A 91 -6.97 -7.24 -15.92
CA LEU A 91 -6.97 -8.68 -15.91
C LEU A 91 -7.72 -9.13 -17.16
N ASP A 92 -7.06 -9.89 -18.01
CA ASP A 92 -7.65 -10.39 -19.25
C ASP A 92 -7.21 -11.84 -19.51
N ASN A 93 -7.62 -12.39 -20.66
CA ASN A 93 -7.26 -13.74 -21.11
C ASN A 93 -7.50 -14.83 -20.07
N LEU A 94 -8.63 -14.76 -19.36
CA LEU A 94 -9.05 -15.73 -18.35
C LEU A 94 -9.30 -17.11 -18.98
N GLY A 95 -8.30 -17.97 -18.94
CA GLY A 95 -8.35 -19.35 -19.40
C GLY A 95 -8.81 -20.31 -18.30
N GLU A 96 -8.56 -21.61 -18.51
CA GLU A 96 -8.96 -22.68 -17.56
C GLU A 96 -8.22 -22.60 -16.22
N LYS A 97 -6.90 -22.35 -16.25
CA LYS A 97 -6.01 -22.38 -15.06
C LYS A 97 -5.24 -21.08 -14.82
N SER A 98 -5.45 -20.09 -15.69
CA SER A 98 -4.59 -18.93 -15.82
C SER A 98 -5.32 -17.70 -16.31
N PHE A 99 -4.71 -16.54 -16.12
CA PHE A 99 -5.11 -15.26 -16.70
C PHE A 99 -3.88 -14.40 -16.88
N ASP A 100 -4.02 -13.29 -17.60
CA ASP A 100 -2.95 -12.30 -17.71
C ASP A 100 -3.28 -11.08 -16.86
N LEU A 101 -2.25 -10.50 -16.25
CA LEU A 101 -2.30 -9.17 -15.68
C LEU A 101 -1.45 -8.23 -16.52
N THR A 102 -2.05 -7.16 -17.00
CA THR A 102 -1.35 -6.11 -17.75
C THR A 102 -1.33 -4.84 -16.92
N PHE A 103 -0.14 -4.26 -16.72
CA PHE A 103 0.12 -3.06 -15.95
C PHE A 103 0.63 -1.95 -16.86
N ARG A 104 0.10 -0.73 -16.68
CA ARG A 104 0.64 0.48 -17.30
C ARG A 104 1.06 1.46 -16.23
N LEU A 105 2.36 1.75 -16.22
CA LEU A 105 2.96 2.77 -15.37
C LEU A 105 3.08 4.07 -16.18
N SER A 106 2.65 5.16 -15.56
CA SER A 106 2.71 6.49 -16.16
C SER A 106 2.85 7.57 -15.09
N LYS A 107 3.34 8.74 -15.46
CA LYS A 107 3.40 9.92 -14.59
C LYS A 107 2.78 11.14 -15.28
N ASP A 108 2.73 12.26 -14.56
CA ASP A 108 2.04 13.49 -14.98
C ASP A 108 0.62 13.21 -15.52
N GLN A 109 -0.22 12.62 -14.66
CA GLN A 109 -1.62 12.32 -14.99
C GLN A 109 -1.79 11.46 -16.26
N ARG A 110 -0.93 10.47 -16.46
CA ARG A 110 -0.91 9.53 -17.61
C ARG A 110 -0.36 10.09 -18.93
N LYS A 111 0.23 11.28 -18.93
CA LYS A 111 0.84 11.85 -20.15
C LYS A 111 2.16 11.19 -20.50
N GLU A 112 2.98 10.93 -19.48
CA GLU A 112 4.30 10.34 -19.67
C GLU A 112 4.24 8.84 -19.42
N LYS A 113 4.62 8.05 -20.43
CA LYS A 113 4.69 6.59 -20.34
C LYS A 113 5.99 6.19 -19.64
N VAL A 114 5.89 5.29 -18.67
CA VAL A 114 7.06 4.80 -17.93
C VAL A 114 7.34 3.35 -18.28
N ALA A 115 6.36 2.46 -18.10
CA ALA A 115 6.54 1.05 -18.40
C ALA A 115 5.21 0.35 -18.70
N LEU A 116 5.27 -0.70 -19.53
CA LEU A 116 4.21 -1.67 -19.72
C LEU A 116 4.69 -3.05 -19.28
N ILE A 117 3.91 -3.74 -18.47
CA ILE A 117 4.24 -5.07 -17.98
C ILE A 117 3.05 -5.98 -18.24
N LYS A 118 3.30 -7.18 -18.75
CA LYS A 118 2.28 -8.23 -18.87
C LYS A 118 2.79 -9.50 -18.20
N ILE A 119 2.02 -10.02 -17.25
CA ILE A 119 2.38 -11.20 -16.45
C ILE A 119 1.34 -12.28 -16.67
N ARG A 120 1.76 -13.49 -17.04
CA ARG A 120 0.89 -14.67 -17.00
C ARG A 120 0.82 -15.20 -15.58
N VAL A 121 -0.40 -15.32 -15.06
CA VAL A 121 -0.67 -15.79 -13.70
C VAL A 121 -1.38 -17.14 -13.77
N LEU A 122 -1.01 -18.06 -12.87
CA LEU A 122 -1.61 -19.38 -12.71
C LEU A 122 -2.24 -19.49 -11.32
N PHE A 123 -3.38 -20.18 -11.22
CA PHE A 123 -3.89 -20.62 -9.93
C PHE A 123 -3.12 -21.84 -9.44
N PHE A 124 -2.77 -21.85 -8.16
CA PHE A 124 -1.95 -22.88 -7.54
C PHE A 124 -2.53 -23.28 -6.18
N ASP A 125 -2.56 -24.58 -5.94
CA ASP A 125 -2.93 -25.17 -4.67
C ASP A 125 -1.67 -25.67 -3.96
N TYR A 126 -1.30 -25.03 -2.84
CA TYR A 126 -0.12 -25.39 -2.07
C TYR A 126 -0.28 -26.65 -1.23
N SER A 127 -1.51 -27.10 -0.95
CA SER A 127 -1.76 -28.35 -0.22
C SER A 127 -1.40 -29.56 -1.07
N ILE A 128 -1.72 -29.53 -2.36
CA ILE A 128 -1.35 -30.59 -3.31
C ILE A 128 -0.14 -30.22 -4.20
N ARG A 129 0.37 -29.00 -4.06
CA ARG A 129 1.48 -28.39 -4.83
C ARG A 129 1.31 -28.52 -6.35
N ARG A 130 0.14 -28.15 -6.87
CA ARG A 130 -0.16 -28.23 -8.31
C ARG A 130 -0.92 -27.02 -8.82
N VAL A 131 -0.76 -26.75 -10.11
CA VAL A 131 -1.59 -25.79 -10.85
C VAL A 131 -3.03 -26.33 -10.92
N VAL A 132 -3.99 -25.48 -10.58
CA VAL A 132 -5.42 -25.83 -10.53
C VAL A 132 -6.23 -24.90 -11.42
N SER A 133 -7.47 -25.31 -11.70
CA SER A 133 -8.42 -24.47 -12.45
C SER A 133 -8.77 -23.21 -11.68
N VAL A 134 -9.06 -22.14 -12.43
CA VAL A 134 -9.59 -20.89 -11.89
C VAL A 134 -10.85 -21.22 -11.07
N PRO A 135 -10.94 -20.80 -9.79
CA PRO A 135 -12.14 -21.00 -8.99
C PRO A 135 -13.37 -20.39 -9.66
N GLU A 136 -14.49 -21.11 -9.68
CA GLU A 136 -15.71 -20.65 -10.35
C GLU A 136 -16.19 -19.30 -9.82
N GLY A 137 -16.14 -19.10 -8.50
CA GLY A 137 -16.50 -17.83 -7.87
C GLY A 137 -15.62 -16.67 -8.33
N PHE A 138 -14.35 -16.91 -8.65
CA PHE A 138 -13.48 -15.88 -9.22
C PHE A 138 -13.87 -15.59 -10.67
N ARG A 139 -14.12 -16.64 -11.47
CA ARG A 139 -14.53 -16.49 -12.87
C ARG A 139 -15.83 -15.70 -13.02
N LYS A 140 -16.82 -15.94 -12.15
CA LYS A 140 -18.11 -15.24 -12.13
C LYS A 140 -18.00 -13.73 -11.93
N ILE A 141 -17.01 -13.26 -11.19
CA ILE A 141 -16.78 -11.82 -10.98
C ILE A 141 -16.49 -11.11 -12.33
N PHE A 142 -15.81 -11.79 -13.24
CA PHE A 142 -15.43 -11.24 -14.54
C PHE A 142 -16.46 -11.52 -15.65
N THR A 143 -17.33 -12.51 -15.48
CA THR A 143 -18.36 -12.86 -16.49
C THR A 143 -19.76 -12.35 -16.17
N GLU A 144 -20.15 -12.33 -14.89
CA GLU A 144 -21.53 -12.08 -14.44
C GLU A 144 -21.65 -10.79 -13.61
N GLU A 145 -20.75 -10.55 -12.65
CA GLU A 145 -20.86 -9.43 -11.69
C GLU A 145 -20.17 -8.12 -12.15
N ARG A 146 -19.73 -8.03 -13.42
CA ARG A 146 -19.03 -6.91 -14.08
C ARG A 146 -18.29 -5.97 -13.11
N ILE A 147 -17.01 -6.26 -12.87
CA ILE A 147 -16.09 -5.32 -12.19
C ILE A 147 -16.18 -3.94 -12.86
N PRO A 148 -16.13 -2.83 -12.09
CA PRO A 148 -16.04 -1.49 -12.67
C PRO A 148 -14.92 -1.40 -13.70
N VAL A 149 -15.30 -0.98 -14.91
CA VAL A 149 -14.36 -0.77 -16.02
C VAL A 149 -14.25 0.72 -16.27
N TYR A 150 -13.03 1.22 -16.25
CA TYR A 150 -12.72 2.63 -16.42
C TYR A 150 -12.02 2.87 -17.76
N THR A 151 -12.30 3.99 -18.41
CA THR A 151 -11.66 4.38 -19.68
C THR A 151 -10.51 5.34 -19.43
N SER A 152 -9.47 5.26 -20.26
CA SER A 152 -8.28 6.11 -20.20
C SER A 152 -8.50 7.54 -20.76
N SER A 153 -9.65 8.18 -20.48
CA SER A 153 -9.93 9.55 -20.94
C SER A 153 -9.23 10.59 -20.07
N GLN A 154 -8.68 11.65 -20.70
CA GLN A 154 -8.22 12.84 -20.00
C GLN A 154 -9.41 13.56 -19.36
N THR A 155 -9.27 13.87 -18.07
CA THR A 155 -10.11 14.80 -17.30
C THR A 155 -11.59 14.44 -17.19
N GLU A 156 -11.93 13.69 -16.16
CA GLU A 156 -13.13 14.00 -15.38
C GLU A 156 -12.68 14.28 -13.95
N MET A 157 -12.75 15.56 -13.57
CA MET A 157 -12.76 15.97 -12.18
C MET A 157 -13.96 15.27 -11.53
N VAL A 158 -13.69 14.26 -10.71
CA VAL A 158 -14.69 13.81 -9.76
C VAL A 158 -14.89 14.96 -8.79
N GLN A 159 -16.00 15.66 -8.94
CA GLN A 159 -16.52 16.58 -7.93
C GLN A 159 -16.59 15.80 -6.62
N GLU A 160 -15.78 16.21 -5.64
CA GLU A 160 -15.96 15.87 -4.24
C GLU A 160 -17.33 16.41 -3.80
N THR A 161 -18.36 15.62 -4.03
CA THR A 161 -19.63 15.72 -3.31
C THR A 161 -19.86 14.41 -2.62
N SER A 162 -19.19 14.25 -1.48
CA SER A 162 -19.76 13.47 -0.40
C SER A 162 -19.35 14.10 0.93
N SER A 163 -20.19 15.04 1.38
CA SER A 163 -20.31 15.37 2.80
C SER A 163 -20.82 14.12 3.52
N VAL A 164 -19.92 13.25 3.95
CA VAL A 164 -20.26 12.12 4.81
C VAL A 164 -19.67 12.36 6.19
N GLN A 165 -20.55 12.88 7.05
CA GLN A 165 -20.58 12.81 8.50
C GLN A 165 -19.33 12.21 9.16
N SER A 166 -18.61 13.06 9.91
CA SER A 166 -17.65 12.66 10.94
C SER A 166 -18.30 11.62 11.85
N LYS A 167 -18.06 10.33 11.57
CA LYS A 167 -18.30 9.26 12.52
C LYS A 167 -17.28 9.46 13.63
N SER A 168 -17.69 10.19 14.67
CA SER A 168 -16.93 10.52 15.89
C SER A 168 -15.70 9.61 16.08
N PHE A 169 -14.54 10.16 15.73
CA PHE A 169 -13.23 9.54 15.90
C PHE A 169 -12.89 9.33 17.40
N ASP A 170 -13.71 9.86 18.31
CA ASP A 170 -13.53 9.82 19.77
C ASP A 170 -13.72 8.42 20.38
N LYS A 171 -14.22 7.44 19.60
CA LYS A 171 -14.54 6.10 20.13
C LYS A 171 -13.33 5.18 20.30
N LEU A 172 -12.17 5.49 19.69
CA LEU A 172 -10.94 4.70 19.81
C LEU A 172 -9.91 5.39 20.70
N GLU A 173 -9.79 4.93 21.94
CA GLU A 173 -8.79 5.42 22.89
C GLU A 173 -7.36 5.39 22.30
N VAL A 174 -7.02 4.30 21.60
CA VAL A 174 -5.69 4.13 20.98
C VAL A 174 -5.41 5.18 19.89
N LEU A 175 -6.44 5.60 19.15
CA LEU A 175 -6.31 6.63 18.13
C LEU A 175 -6.12 8.00 18.76
N ARG A 176 -6.86 8.29 19.83
CA ARG A 176 -6.71 9.54 20.61
C ARG A 176 -5.30 9.66 21.21
N PHE A 177 -4.78 8.58 21.80
CA PHE A 177 -3.42 8.59 22.35
C PHE A 177 -2.36 8.77 21.25
N ALA A 178 -2.50 8.07 20.12
CA ALA A 178 -1.59 8.23 18.99
C ALA A 178 -1.58 9.67 18.44
N HIS A 179 -2.76 10.27 18.27
CA HIS A 179 -2.87 11.66 17.82
C HIS A 179 -2.27 12.65 18.83
N GLY A 180 -2.51 12.44 20.14
CA GLY A 180 -1.92 13.24 21.20
C GLY A 180 -0.39 13.20 21.16
N LEU A 181 0.20 12.03 20.97
CA LEU A 181 1.64 11.87 20.80
C LEU A 181 2.14 12.61 19.55
N THR A 182 1.46 12.47 18.40
CA THR A 182 1.82 13.22 17.18
C THR A 182 1.91 14.72 17.46
N LEU A 183 0.92 15.30 18.15
CA LEU A 183 0.94 16.73 18.49
C LEU A 183 2.11 17.12 19.41
N LYS A 184 2.48 16.26 20.36
CA LYS A 184 3.67 16.49 21.21
C LYS A 184 4.96 16.44 20.41
N LEU A 185 5.12 15.46 19.53
CA LEU A 185 6.32 15.30 18.69
C LEU A 185 6.53 16.47 17.73
N TYR A 186 5.46 17.12 17.28
CA TYR A 186 5.54 18.36 16.50
C TYR A 186 6.00 19.58 17.31
N ARG A 187 5.95 19.52 18.64
CA ARG A 187 6.44 20.57 19.54
C ARG A 187 7.91 20.40 19.92
N ILE A 188 8.44 19.18 19.82
CA ILE A 188 9.84 18.87 20.12
C ILE A 188 10.77 19.66 19.20
N GLY A 189 11.85 20.20 19.79
CA GLY A 189 12.91 20.86 19.02
C GLY A 189 12.47 22.16 18.35
N ASN A 190 11.39 22.82 18.82
CA ASN A 190 10.91 24.09 18.26
C ASN A 190 11.80 25.32 18.58
N LYS A 191 13.01 25.11 19.12
CA LYS A 191 14.02 26.17 19.28
C LYS A 191 14.78 26.33 17.97
N THR A 192 14.90 27.57 17.47
CA THR A 192 15.44 27.90 16.14
C THR A 192 16.83 27.31 15.84
N GLU A 193 17.69 27.20 16.85
CA GLU A 193 19.05 26.64 16.74
C GLU A 193 19.05 25.12 16.57
N VAL A 194 18.21 24.42 17.35
CA VAL A 194 18.04 22.96 17.30
C VAL A 194 17.47 22.50 15.95
N ILE A 195 16.56 23.29 15.38
CA ILE A 195 15.98 23.00 14.05
C ILE A 195 17.07 23.01 12.97
N LYS A 196 18.05 23.91 13.05
CA LYS A 196 19.10 24.01 12.01
C LYS A 196 20.06 22.82 12.05
N GLU A 197 20.45 22.37 13.24
CA GLU A 197 21.45 21.30 13.41
C GLU A 197 20.86 19.89 13.22
N HIS A 198 19.57 19.70 13.59
CA HIS A 198 18.92 18.38 13.58
C HIS A 198 17.63 18.31 12.75
N SER A 199 17.46 19.21 11.78
CA SER A 199 16.27 19.29 10.89
C SER A 199 15.82 17.93 10.34
N SER A 200 16.75 17.17 9.74
CA SER A 200 16.43 15.88 9.13
C SER A 200 15.90 14.85 10.13
N LEU A 201 16.42 14.83 11.37
CA LEU A 201 15.95 13.91 12.41
C LEU A 201 14.55 14.31 12.88
N LEU A 202 14.31 15.60 13.12
CA LEU A 202 13.00 16.12 13.53
C LEU A 202 11.93 15.91 12.45
N GLU A 203 12.28 16.10 11.17
CA GLU A 203 11.41 15.79 10.04
C GLU A 203 11.07 14.31 9.96
N HIS A 204 12.06 13.42 10.19
CA HIS A 204 11.82 11.98 10.20
C HIS A 204 10.87 11.57 11.34
N ILE A 205 11.10 12.08 12.55
CA ILE A 205 10.22 11.85 13.70
C ILE A 205 8.79 12.30 13.41
N ARG A 206 8.61 13.50 12.87
CA ARG A 206 7.30 14.03 12.48
C ARG A 206 6.64 13.14 11.42
N SER A 207 7.39 12.72 10.41
CA SER A 207 6.91 11.84 9.34
C SER A 207 6.42 10.49 9.89
N VAL A 208 7.22 9.82 10.72
CA VAL A 208 6.85 8.53 11.33
C VAL A 208 5.66 8.71 12.30
N SER A 209 5.60 9.82 13.03
CA SER A 209 4.53 10.10 13.99
C SER A 209 3.14 10.20 13.36
N ILE A 210 3.03 10.63 12.11
CA ILE A 210 1.75 10.68 11.38
C ILE A 210 1.31 9.28 10.95
N LEU A 211 2.25 8.38 10.67
CA LEU A 211 1.91 7.02 10.21
C LEU A 211 1.19 6.22 11.31
N LEU A 212 1.48 6.48 12.58
CA LEU A 212 0.87 5.79 13.71
C LEU A 212 -0.67 5.93 13.74
N PRO A 213 -1.27 7.15 13.82
CA PRO A 213 -2.72 7.32 13.76
C PRO A 213 -3.31 6.88 12.42
N VAL A 214 -2.60 7.06 11.30
CA VAL A 214 -3.06 6.59 9.97
C VAL A 214 -3.26 5.08 9.95
N ARG A 215 -2.31 4.29 10.45
CA ARG A 215 -2.45 2.83 10.52
C ARG A 215 -3.56 2.40 11.47
N ILE A 216 -3.70 3.05 12.61
CA ILE A 216 -4.77 2.77 13.57
C ILE A 216 -6.15 3.03 12.95
N ALA A 217 -6.33 4.16 12.26
CA ALA A 217 -7.55 4.51 11.55
C ALA A 217 -7.84 3.52 10.41
N GLY A 218 -6.81 3.13 9.65
CA GLY A 218 -6.92 2.10 8.61
C GLY A 218 -7.43 0.76 9.15
N ALA A 219 -6.92 0.32 10.31
CA ALA A 219 -7.41 -0.88 10.97
C ALA A 219 -8.89 -0.77 11.42
N TRP A 220 -9.30 0.42 11.87
CA TRP A 220 -10.69 0.67 12.27
C TRP A 220 -11.65 0.66 11.09
N GLY A 221 -11.30 1.36 10.00
CA GLY A 221 -12.10 1.50 8.80
C GLY A 221 -12.19 0.23 7.95
N SER A 222 -11.19 -0.64 8.02
CA SER A 222 -11.18 -1.89 7.26
C SER A 222 -12.34 -2.82 7.66
N ARG A 223 -12.87 -3.55 6.68
CA ARG A 223 -13.86 -4.63 6.90
C ARG A 223 -13.22 -6.02 6.89
N ILE A 224 -11.98 -6.12 6.41
CA ILE A 224 -11.26 -7.37 6.18
C ILE A 224 -10.33 -7.65 7.38
N LEU A 225 -10.48 -8.82 8.01
CA LEU A 225 -9.74 -9.17 9.25
C LEU A 225 -8.23 -9.15 9.07
N SER A 226 -7.71 -9.71 7.98
CA SER A 226 -6.28 -9.72 7.67
C SER A 226 -5.71 -8.30 7.54
N GLU A 227 -6.44 -7.41 6.86
CA GLU A 227 -6.06 -5.99 6.74
C GLU A 227 -6.14 -5.24 8.07
N LYS A 228 -7.09 -5.55 8.95
CA LYS A 228 -7.09 -5.01 10.32
C LYS A 228 -5.82 -5.39 11.06
N ILE A 229 -5.48 -6.67 11.04
CA ILE A 229 -4.29 -7.20 11.71
C ILE A 229 -3.02 -6.57 11.10
N LYS A 230 -2.91 -6.54 9.77
CA LYS A 230 -1.78 -5.92 9.05
C LYS A 230 -1.58 -4.46 9.44
N ASN A 231 -2.65 -3.67 9.47
CA ASN A 231 -2.56 -2.27 9.87
C ASN A 231 -2.16 -2.10 11.34
N ILE A 232 -2.68 -2.93 12.26
CA ILE A 232 -2.27 -2.88 13.67
C ILE A 232 -0.79 -3.27 13.83
N LEU A 233 -0.32 -4.28 13.10
CA LEU A 233 1.10 -4.67 13.12
C LEU A 233 2.00 -3.57 12.55
N LYS A 234 1.62 -2.92 11.43
CA LYS A 234 2.34 -1.75 10.91
C LYS A 234 2.36 -0.59 11.91
N ALA A 235 1.27 -0.34 12.62
CA ALA A 235 1.24 0.67 13.69
C ALA A 235 2.26 0.34 14.79
N LYS A 236 2.41 -0.93 15.17
CA LYS A 236 3.44 -1.35 16.13
C LYS A 236 4.86 -1.14 15.61
N VAL A 237 5.13 -1.37 14.32
CA VAL A 237 6.46 -1.09 13.74
C VAL A 237 6.80 0.39 13.86
N HIS A 238 5.89 1.28 13.48
CA HIS A 238 6.10 2.73 13.63
C HIS A 238 6.27 3.15 15.10
N LEU A 239 5.64 2.45 16.03
CA LEU A 239 5.81 2.69 17.47
C LEU A 239 7.23 2.35 17.95
N GLU A 240 7.80 1.24 17.48
CA GLU A 240 9.19 0.88 17.79
C GLU A 240 10.19 1.82 17.12
N GLU A 241 9.91 2.25 15.90
CA GLU A 241 10.72 3.25 15.19
C GLU A 241 10.73 4.58 15.95
N LEU A 242 9.56 5.07 16.38
CA LEU A 242 9.47 6.27 17.23
C LEU A 242 10.21 6.09 18.55
N ARG A 243 10.16 4.91 19.19
CA ARG A 243 10.90 4.65 20.42
C ARG A 243 12.39 4.86 20.21
N TYR A 244 12.96 4.27 19.17
CA TYR A 244 14.37 4.44 18.85
C TYR A 244 14.71 5.92 18.59
N LEU A 245 13.92 6.62 17.77
CA LEU A 245 14.19 8.01 17.43
C LEU A 245 14.08 8.95 18.64
N LEU A 246 13.18 8.67 19.57
CA LEU A 246 13.07 9.42 20.82
C LEU A 246 14.27 9.19 21.74
N VAL A 247 14.71 7.93 21.91
CA VAL A 247 15.94 7.63 22.66
C VAL A 247 17.13 8.37 22.04
N LEU A 248 17.23 8.38 20.71
CA LEU A 248 18.27 9.12 20.00
C LEU A 248 18.21 10.64 20.28
N LEU A 249 17.02 11.24 20.33
CA LEU A 249 16.88 12.66 20.73
C LEU A 249 17.39 12.91 22.15
N GLN A 250 17.10 12.00 23.08
CA GLN A 250 17.54 12.09 24.47
C GLN A 250 19.07 12.00 24.57
N ASP A 251 19.66 11.04 23.86
CA ASP A 251 21.12 10.80 23.86
C ASP A 251 21.87 11.98 23.22
N LEU A 252 21.29 12.60 22.19
CA LEU A 252 21.79 13.84 21.59
C LEU A 252 21.51 15.09 22.45
N LYS A 253 20.85 14.93 23.61
CA LYS A 253 20.50 16.01 24.55
C LYS A 253 19.67 17.12 23.91
N ILE A 254 18.84 16.76 22.93
CA ILE A 254 18.02 17.71 22.17
C ILE A 254 16.80 18.14 23.00
N ASP A 255 16.11 17.19 23.63
CA ASP A 255 14.92 17.43 24.46
C ASP A 255 14.75 16.32 25.51
N SER A 256 13.99 16.62 26.56
CA SER A 256 13.59 15.63 27.58
C SER A 256 12.34 14.90 27.08
N ILE A 257 12.43 13.59 26.88
CA ILE A 257 11.41 12.81 26.14
C ILE A 257 10.74 11.71 26.98
N GLU A 258 10.86 11.79 28.32
CA GLU A 258 10.28 10.81 29.24
C GLU A 258 8.76 10.70 29.11
N SER A 259 8.08 11.82 28.84
CA SER A 259 6.62 11.85 28.69
C SER A 259 6.17 11.11 27.42
N GLU A 260 6.91 11.25 26.34
CA GLU A 260 6.64 10.68 25.03
C GLU A 260 6.97 9.19 25.00
N LEU A 261 8.02 8.75 25.69
CA LEU A 261 8.30 7.32 25.90
C LEU A 261 7.17 6.64 26.67
N SER A 262 6.66 7.28 27.72
CA SER A 262 5.49 6.79 28.47
C SER A 262 4.25 6.69 27.59
N ASP A 263 4.00 7.69 26.73
CA ASP A 263 2.90 7.66 25.76
C ASP A 263 3.05 6.48 24.78
N LEU A 264 4.27 6.16 24.30
CA LEU A 264 4.51 4.99 23.44
C LEU A 264 4.15 3.68 24.16
N GLU A 265 4.43 3.54 25.45
CA GLU A 265 4.04 2.36 26.23
C GLU A 265 2.51 2.23 26.37
N ILE A 266 1.84 3.35 26.65
CA ILE A 266 0.38 3.41 26.72
C ILE A 266 -0.22 3.00 25.37
N ILE A 267 0.24 3.59 24.27
CA ILE A 267 -0.25 3.26 22.93
C ILE A 267 0.00 1.79 22.61
N ASN A 268 1.18 1.24 22.94
CA ASN A 268 1.47 -0.19 22.71
C ASN A 268 0.52 -1.10 23.51
N LYS A 269 0.22 -0.76 24.77
CA LYS A 269 -0.78 -1.49 25.59
C LYS A 269 -2.15 -1.47 24.94
N HIS A 270 -2.59 -0.32 24.43
CA HIS A 270 -3.87 -0.21 23.73
C HIS A 270 -3.88 -0.91 22.37
N LEU A 271 -2.78 -0.88 21.60
CA LEU A 271 -2.62 -1.64 20.36
C LEU A 271 -2.67 -3.15 20.60
N LYS A 272 -2.05 -3.66 21.68
CA LYS A 272 -2.14 -5.08 22.08
C LYS A 272 -3.59 -5.48 22.40
N LYS A 273 -4.30 -4.66 23.18
CA LYS A 273 -5.74 -4.88 23.46
C LYS A 273 -6.57 -4.84 22.17
N TYR A 274 -6.28 -3.89 21.28
CA TYR A 274 -6.99 -3.76 20.02
C TYR A 274 -6.75 -4.98 19.12
N LEU A 275 -5.51 -5.43 19.00
CA LEU A 275 -5.15 -6.64 18.25
C LEU A 275 -5.86 -7.88 18.80
N ALA A 276 -5.89 -8.04 20.12
CA ALA A 276 -6.60 -9.15 20.77
C ALA A 276 -8.10 -9.11 20.48
N ARG A 277 -8.73 -7.93 20.56
CA ARG A 277 -10.15 -7.75 20.20
C ARG A 277 -10.43 -8.07 18.73
N VAL A 278 -9.53 -7.67 17.83
CA VAL A 278 -9.65 -7.96 16.40
C VAL A 278 -9.51 -9.46 16.12
N ARG A 279 -8.55 -10.13 16.75
CA ARG A 279 -8.34 -11.59 16.60
C ARG A 279 -9.47 -12.43 17.21
N ASN A 280 -10.02 -11.99 18.35
CA ASN A 280 -11.04 -12.74 19.08
C ASN A 280 -12.47 -12.34 18.70
N GLY A 281 -12.63 -11.27 17.91
CA GLY A 281 -13.93 -10.81 17.46
C GLY A 281 -14.51 -11.77 16.42
N LYS A 282 -15.71 -12.31 16.68
CA LYS A 282 -16.53 -12.89 15.62
C LYS A 282 -16.68 -11.82 14.53
N THR A 283 -16.26 -12.12 13.31
CA THR A 283 -16.62 -11.35 12.11
C THR A 283 -18.10 -11.01 12.21
N ARG A 284 -18.47 -9.73 12.05
CA ARG A 284 -19.88 -9.35 11.93
C ARG A 284 -20.46 -10.26 10.86
N LYS A 285 -21.37 -11.15 11.25
CA LYS A 285 -22.16 -11.93 10.28
C LYS A 285 -22.83 -10.90 9.37
N LEU A 286 -22.60 -11.05 8.08
CA LEU A 286 -23.41 -10.41 7.06
C LEU A 286 -24.79 -11.04 7.21
N ASN A 287 -25.74 -10.30 7.79
CA ASN A 287 -27.16 -10.52 7.55
C ASN A 287 -27.53 -9.65 6.35
#